data_AF-A0A0A2EYZ4-F1
#
_entry.id   AF-A0A0A2EYZ4-F1
#
_cell.length_a   1.000
_cell.length_b   1.000
_cell.length_c   1.000
_cell.angle_alpha   90.00
_cell.angle_beta   90.00
_cell.angle_gamma   90.00
#
_symmetry.space_group_name_H-M   'P 1'
#
loop_
_entity.id
_entity.type
_entity.pdbx_description
1 polymer ?
#
loop_
_entity_poly.entity_id
_entity_poly.type
_entity_poly.pdbx_seq_one_letter_code
_entity_poly.pdbx_strand_id
1 'polypeptide(L)'
;MITLIGVLWLGDFITLPSRGEREDMEHTMVTSGIRYKGSFRRDFNDLNDLQLQAAERIGIRPLESREALDPVLGKLREVTSNDRIQIDPLTHSVPYLVPKAHDLLNEIGRRFVARLKDKGLPLYRPIVTSITRTRQDVKRLQRGNVNATDHSTHLYATTFDISWRRYKKVDPDEPRVLSPDELKHVLAIVLSDLRADGRCYIKHEIKQACFHITTRP
;
A
#
# COMPACT_ATOMS: atom_id res chain seq x y z
N MET A 1 -12.64 -73.92 -5.02
CA MET A 1 -11.48 -73.37 -4.27
C MET A 1 -10.95 -72.18 -5.06
N ILE A 2 -11.29 -70.97 -4.63
CA ILE A 2 -10.85 -69.72 -5.26
C ILE A 2 -10.16 -68.90 -4.16
N THR A 3 -8.90 -68.57 -4.42
CA THR A 3 -8.04 -67.63 -3.70
C THR A 3 -8.57 -66.21 -3.83
N LEU A 4 -8.65 -65.41 -2.75
CA LEU A 4 -8.72 -63.94 -2.89
C LEU A 4 -8.34 -63.17 -1.60
N ILE A 5 -7.18 -62.48 -1.69
CA ILE A 5 -6.91 -61.07 -1.37
C ILE A 5 -7.12 -60.57 0.07
N GLY A 6 -6.00 -60.11 0.67
CA GLY A 6 -6.01 -59.24 1.84
C GLY A 6 -6.06 -57.76 1.51
N VAL A 7 -6.35 -56.92 2.51
CA VAL A 7 -5.97 -55.51 2.59
C VAL A 7 -5.84 -55.17 4.09
N LEU A 8 -4.64 -54.77 4.53
CA LEU A 8 -4.46 -54.03 5.79
C LEU A 8 -4.94 -52.59 5.57
N TRP A 9 -5.85 -52.11 6.41
CA TRP A 9 -6.11 -50.69 6.60
C TRP A 9 -5.45 -50.27 7.93
N LEU A 10 -4.27 -49.64 7.86
CA LEU A 10 -3.82 -48.75 8.93
C LEU A 10 -4.59 -47.44 8.75
N GLY A 11 -5.58 -47.21 9.61
CA GLY A 11 -6.23 -45.91 9.71
C GLY A 11 -5.32 -44.96 10.47
N ASP A 12 -4.65 -44.06 9.76
CA ASP A 12 -4.08 -42.86 10.35
C ASP A 12 -5.23 -41.95 10.79
N PHE A 13 -5.49 -41.95 12.11
CA PHE A 13 -6.32 -40.96 12.76
C PHE A 13 -5.65 -39.59 12.60
N ILE A 14 -6.08 -38.81 11.61
CA ILE A 14 -5.80 -37.37 11.59
C ILE A 14 -6.58 -36.77 12.75
N THR A 15 -5.91 -36.53 13.87
CA THR A 15 -6.43 -35.73 14.97
C THR A 15 -6.64 -34.31 14.46
N LEU A 16 -7.90 -33.96 14.16
CA LEU A 16 -8.30 -32.56 14.05
C LEU A 16 -8.04 -31.89 15.41
N PRO A 17 -7.34 -30.74 15.44
CA PRO A 17 -7.04 -30.08 16.70
C PRO A 17 -8.35 -29.72 17.39
N SER A 18 -8.39 -29.98 18.69
CA SER A 18 -9.57 -29.67 19.49
C SER A 18 -9.80 -28.15 19.50
N ARG A 19 -11.05 -27.74 19.70
CA ARG A 19 -11.50 -26.33 19.74
C ARG A 19 -10.74 -25.46 20.77
N GLY A 20 -9.90 -26.06 21.63
CA GLY A 20 -9.07 -25.41 22.64
C GLY A 20 -7.61 -25.14 22.24
N GLU A 21 -7.16 -25.46 21.02
CA GLU A 21 -5.79 -25.16 20.54
C GLU A 21 -5.70 -23.86 19.71
N ARG A 22 -6.67 -22.96 19.87
CA ARG A 22 -6.45 -21.54 19.54
C ARG A 22 -5.91 -20.91 20.80
N GLU A 23 -4.61 -21.08 21.04
CA GLU A 23 -3.93 -20.41 22.14
C GLU A 23 -4.27 -18.91 22.11
N ASP A 24 -4.72 -18.43 23.26
CA ASP A 24 -4.97 -17.03 23.54
C ASP A 24 -3.62 -16.28 23.44
N MET A 25 -3.22 -15.93 22.22
CA MET A 25 -2.01 -15.17 21.98
C MET A 25 -2.24 -13.75 22.52
N GLU A 26 -1.86 -13.55 23.79
CA GLU A 26 -1.95 -12.28 24.47
C GLU A 26 -1.06 -11.26 23.75
N HIS A 27 -1.68 -10.43 22.91
CA HIS A 27 -0.96 -9.40 22.18
C HIS A 27 -0.45 -8.33 23.15
N THR A 28 0.87 -8.20 23.25
CA THR A 28 1.51 -7.17 24.07
C THR A 28 1.64 -5.88 23.26
N MET A 29 0.93 -4.82 23.66
CA MET A 29 1.08 -3.51 23.03
C MET A 29 2.44 -2.91 23.38
N VAL A 30 3.21 -2.50 22.36
CA VAL A 30 4.50 -1.84 22.52
C VAL A 30 4.46 -0.42 21.95
N THR A 31 5.36 0.44 22.40
CA THR A 31 5.56 1.78 21.83
C THR A 31 6.76 1.76 20.89
N SER A 32 6.68 2.51 19.78
CA SER A 32 7.81 2.62 18.86
C SER A 32 8.92 3.50 19.41
N GLY A 33 8.58 4.43 20.32
CA GLY A 33 9.47 5.52 20.73
C GLY A 33 9.82 6.49 19.59
N ILE A 34 9.24 6.29 18.39
CA ILE A 34 9.44 7.10 17.20
C ILE A 34 8.30 8.10 17.09
N ARG A 35 8.62 9.39 17.07
CA ARG A 35 7.61 10.44 16.92
C ARG A 35 7.99 11.43 15.84
N TYR A 36 7.14 11.54 14.83
CA TYR A 36 7.19 12.66 13.89
C TYR A 36 6.94 13.96 14.67
N LYS A 37 7.91 14.88 14.66
CA LYS A 37 7.85 16.15 15.41
C LYS A 37 7.03 17.24 14.73
N GLY A 38 6.68 17.03 13.47
CA GLY A 38 5.91 17.95 12.66
C GLY A 38 4.38 17.78 12.81
N SER A 39 3.64 18.59 12.07
CA SER A 39 2.19 18.49 11.95
C SER A 39 1.83 17.81 10.64
N PHE A 40 1.19 16.64 10.69
CA PHE A 40 0.80 15.92 9.48
C PHE A 40 -0.01 16.78 8.51
N ARG A 41 -0.93 17.62 9.03
CA ARG A 41 -1.78 18.47 8.21
C ARG A 41 -1.02 19.64 7.57
N ARG A 42 -0.04 20.20 8.27
CA ARG A 42 0.72 21.37 7.79
C ARG A 42 1.84 20.94 6.86
N ASP A 43 2.58 19.92 7.26
CA ASP A 43 3.83 19.53 6.62
C ASP A 43 3.59 18.64 5.38
N PHE A 44 2.45 17.93 5.32
CA PHE A 44 1.97 17.20 4.15
C PHE A 44 0.73 17.87 3.54
N ASN A 45 0.93 19.08 3.02
CA ASN A 45 -0.14 19.93 2.47
C ASN A 45 0.15 20.42 1.04
N ASP A 46 0.92 19.66 0.26
CA ASP A 46 1.25 20.10 -1.10
C ASP A 46 -0.02 20.29 -1.94
N LEU A 47 -0.06 21.41 -2.67
CA LEU A 47 -1.22 21.82 -3.46
C LEU A 47 -1.49 20.82 -4.59
N ASN A 48 -2.77 20.52 -4.86
CA ASN A 48 -3.14 19.57 -5.91
C ASN A 48 -2.61 20.01 -7.29
N ASP A 49 -2.68 21.31 -7.61
CA ASP A 49 -2.18 21.85 -8.88
C ASP A 49 -0.68 21.57 -9.09
N LEU A 50 0.14 21.66 -8.03
CA LEU A 50 1.57 21.33 -8.10
C LEU A 50 1.80 19.85 -8.37
N GLN A 51 0.99 18.99 -7.75
CA GLN A 51 1.03 17.56 -7.97
C GLN A 51 0.59 17.21 -9.40
N LEU A 52 -0.47 17.86 -9.89
CA LEU A 52 -0.97 17.65 -11.25
C LEU A 52 0.04 18.07 -12.31
N GLN A 53 0.67 19.23 -12.17
CA GLN A 53 1.75 19.68 -13.06
C GLN A 53 2.94 18.70 -13.10
N ALA A 54 3.32 18.15 -11.94
CA ALA A 54 4.37 17.12 -11.89
C ALA A 54 3.92 15.82 -12.56
N ALA A 55 2.70 15.37 -12.27
CA ALA A 55 2.12 14.17 -12.82
C ALA A 55 2.03 14.22 -14.36
N GLU A 56 1.57 15.34 -14.92
CA GLU A 56 1.50 15.59 -16.36
C GLU A 56 2.88 15.60 -17.02
N ARG A 57 3.90 16.10 -16.31
CA ARG A 57 5.27 16.22 -16.85
C ARG A 57 5.98 14.88 -17.04
N ILE A 58 5.80 13.94 -16.12
CA ILE A 58 6.54 12.66 -16.12
C ILE A 58 5.67 11.42 -16.32
N GLY A 59 4.35 11.59 -16.34
CA GLY A 59 3.39 10.51 -16.43
C GLY A 59 3.02 10.11 -17.85
N ILE A 60 2.14 9.12 -17.92
CA ILE A 60 1.47 8.75 -19.17
C ILE A 60 0.31 9.71 -19.47
N ARG A 61 -0.18 9.69 -20.71
CA ARG A 61 -1.47 10.33 -21.01
C ARG A 61 -2.60 9.58 -20.27
N PRO A 62 -3.61 10.27 -19.73
CA PRO A 62 -4.78 9.65 -19.12
C PRO A 62 -5.40 8.60 -20.05
N LEU A 63 -5.66 7.42 -19.50
CA LEU A 63 -6.27 6.31 -20.22
C LEU A 63 -7.79 6.36 -20.06
N GLU A 64 -8.53 6.09 -21.13
CA GLU A 64 -9.99 6.04 -21.07
C GLU A 64 -10.49 4.88 -20.20
N SER A 65 -9.96 3.68 -20.44
CA SER A 65 -10.40 2.42 -19.85
C SER A 65 -9.22 1.52 -19.49
N ARG A 66 -9.50 0.39 -18.84
CA ARG A 66 -8.43 -0.54 -18.41
C ARG A 66 -7.82 -1.29 -19.60
N GLU A 67 -8.60 -1.54 -20.64
CA GLU A 67 -8.15 -2.15 -21.89
C GLU A 67 -7.13 -1.25 -22.62
N ALA A 68 -7.16 0.06 -22.36
CA ALA A 68 -6.17 0.99 -22.91
C ALA A 68 -4.80 0.92 -22.20
N LEU A 69 -4.61 0.06 -21.19
CA LEU A 69 -3.30 -0.18 -20.57
C LEU A 69 -2.35 -0.97 -21.46
N ASP A 70 -2.86 -2.00 -22.14
CA ASP A 70 -2.07 -2.92 -22.97
C ASP A 70 -1.05 -2.21 -23.88
N PRO A 71 -1.43 -1.20 -24.69
CA PRO A 71 -0.49 -0.53 -25.58
C PRO A 71 0.58 0.31 -24.85
N VAL A 72 0.43 0.58 -23.56
CA VAL A 72 1.38 1.40 -22.77
C VAL A 72 2.11 0.61 -21.68
N LEU A 73 1.83 -0.68 -21.48
CA LEU A 73 2.47 -1.52 -20.45
C LEU A 73 4.00 -1.50 -20.52
N GLY A 74 4.59 -1.39 -21.72
CA GLY A 74 6.05 -1.29 -21.89
C GLY A 74 6.68 -0.05 -21.24
N LYS A 75 5.88 0.97 -20.90
CA LYS A 75 6.29 2.19 -20.19
C LYS A 75 5.97 2.16 -18.70
N LEU A 76 5.33 1.09 -18.22
CA LEU A 76 4.83 0.96 -16.87
C LEU A 76 5.51 -0.22 -16.16
N ARG A 77 5.44 -0.20 -14.84
CA ARG A 77 5.85 -1.28 -13.95
C ARG A 77 4.66 -1.69 -13.11
N GLU A 78 4.38 -2.99 -13.10
CA GLU A 78 3.39 -3.56 -12.21
C GLU A 78 3.86 -3.45 -10.76
N VAL A 79 2.95 -3.10 -9.88
CA VAL A 79 3.15 -3.01 -8.43
C VAL A 79 2.46 -4.21 -7.79
N THR A 80 3.24 -5.08 -7.17
CA THR A 80 2.73 -6.27 -6.47
C THR A 80 3.02 -6.18 -4.97
N SER A 81 2.25 -6.93 -4.17
CA SER A 81 2.56 -7.08 -2.76
C SER A 81 3.87 -7.86 -2.60
N ASN A 82 4.72 -7.42 -1.67
CA ASN A 82 6.02 -8.05 -1.42
C ASN A 82 6.40 -7.97 0.06
N ASP A 83 7.65 -8.23 0.42
CA ASP A 83 8.18 -8.17 1.78
C ASP A 83 8.11 -6.76 2.42
N ARG A 84 7.92 -5.71 1.63
CA ARG A 84 8.01 -4.30 2.05
C ARG A 84 6.71 -3.53 1.96
N ILE A 85 5.79 -3.91 1.08
CA ILE A 85 4.50 -3.26 0.89
C ILE A 85 3.39 -4.29 0.70
N GLN A 86 2.17 -3.91 1.09
CA GLN A 86 0.95 -4.67 0.81
C GLN A 86 0.05 -3.84 -0.10
N ILE A 87 -0.50 -4.46 -1.14
CA ILE A 87 -1.47 -3.83 -2.04
C ILE A 87 -2.86 -4.30 -1.65
N ASP A 88 -3.78 -3.36 -1.46
CA ASP A 88 -5.20 -3.66 -1.26
C ASP A 88 -5.87 -4.07 -2.57
N PRO A 89 -7.08 -4.67 -2.52
CA PRO A 89 -7.90 -4.86 -3.71
C PRO A 89 -8.18 -3.53 -4.42
N LEU A 90 -7.54 -3.31 -5.58
CA LEU A 90 -7.63 -2.08 -6.36
C LEU A 90 -8.94 -2.01 -7.17
N THR A 91 -10.08 -1.94 -6.48
CA THR A 91 -11.41 -1.94 -7.12
C THR A 91 -11.66 -0.77 -8.07
N HIS A 92 -10.94 0.36 -7.89
CA HIS A 92 -11.10 1.58 -8.67
C HIS A 92 -9.75 2.14 -9.15
N SER A 93 -8.75 1.27 -9.29
CA SER A 93 -7.45 1.60 -9.87
C SER A 93 -6.80 0.33 -10.45
N VAL A 94 -5.66 0.49 -11.10
CA VAL A 94 -4.86 -0.59 -11.68
C VAL A 94 -3.44 -0.52 -11.12
N PRO A 95 -2.75 -1.66 -10.95
CA PRO A 95 -1.50 -1.75 -10.19
C PRO A 95 -0.28 -1.34 -11.01
N TYR A 96 -0.34 -0.22 -11.73
CA TYR A 96 0.75 0.18 -12.61
C TYR A 96 1.27 1.56 -12.27
N LEU A 97 2.57 1.77 -12.32
CA LEU A 97 3.22 3.06 -12.16
C LEU A 97 4.27 3.26 -13.26
N VAL A 98 4.59 4.51 -13.59
CA VAL A 98 5.81 4.81 -14.34
C VAL A 98 7.04 4.41 -13.50
N PRO A 99 8.19 4.04 -14.10
CA PRO A 99 9.35 3.52 -13.38
C PRO A 99 9.79 4.38 -12.19
N LYS A 100 9.85 5.70 -12.37
CA LYS A 100 10.27 6.63 -11.30
C LYS A 100 9.34 6.58 -10.08
N ALA A 101 8.03 6.44 -10.30
CA ALA A 101 7.04 6.35 -9.22
C ALA A 101 7.03 4.96 -8.56
N HIS A 102 7.24 3.91 -9.35
CA HIS A 102 7.43 2.55 -8.85
C HIS A 102 8.65 2.46 -7.91
N ASP A 103 9.77 3.06 -8.30
CA ASP A 103 11.00 3.06 -7.50
C ASP A 103 10.83 3.86 -6.20
N LEU A 104 10.11 4.99 -6.26
CA LEU A 104 9.74 5.76 -5.06
C LEU A 104 8.90 4.92 -4.09
N LEU A 105 7.88 4.21 -4.56
CA LEU A 105 7.03 3.37 -3.72
C LEU A 105 7.83 2.24 -3.04
N ASN A 106 8.68 1.56 -3.80
CA ASN A 106 9.56 0.53 -3.26
C ASN A 106 10.56 1.09 -2.23
N GLU A 107 11.07 2.30 -2.47
CA GLU A 107 11.95 2.98 -1.53
C GLU A 107 11.23 3.35 -0.23
N ILE A 108 9.97 3.83 -0.29
CA ILE A 108 9.15 4.09 0.89
C ILE A 108 9.00 2.80 1.72
N GLY A 109 8.60 1.69 1.10
CA GLY A 109 8.46 0.41 1.79
C GLY A 109 9.77 -0.07 2.44
N ARG A 110 10.87 -0.01 1.70
CA ARG A 110 12.21 -0.37 2.19
C ARG A 110 12.63 0.48 3.39
N ARG A 111 12.52 1.82 3.29
CA ARG A 111 12.88 2.74 4.38
C ARG A 111 11.97 2.55 5.60
N PHE A 112 10.69 2.28 5.41
CA PHE A 112 9.74 2.01 6.49
C PHE A 112 10.09 0.75 7.28
N VAL A 113 10.26 -0.39 6.58
CA VAL A 113 10.63 -1.66 7.22
C VAL A 113 12.00 -1.56 7.89
N ALA A 114 12.97 -0.90 7.26
CA ALA A 114 14.30 -0.67 7.84
C ALA A 114 14.20 0.09 9.17
N ARG A 115 13.43 1.17 9.25
CA ARG A 115 13.24 1.94 10.49
C ARG A 115 12.65 1.11 11.64
N LEU A 116 11.71 0.21 11.34
CA LEU A 116 11.16 -0.70 12.36
C LEU A 116 12.23 -1.71 12.82
N LYS A 117 12.95 -2.30 11.86
CA LYS A 117 14.02 -3.27 12.11
C LYS A 117 15.15 -2.67 12.96
N ASP A 118 15.61 -1.46 12.64
CA ASP A 118 16.69 -0.77 13.35
C ASP A 118 16.34 -0.47 14.81
N LYS A 119 15.04 -0.44 15.15
CA LYS A 119 14.54 -0.28 16.53
C LYS A 119 14.13 -1.60 17.19
N GLY A 120 14.32 -2.75 16.54
CA GLY A 120 13.90 -4.05 17.06
C GLY A 120 12.39 -4.18 17.23
N LEU A 121 11.61 -3.39 16.48
CA LEU A 121 10.15 -3.36 16.55
C LEU A 121 9.52 -4.46 15.68
N PRO A 122 8.27 -4.88 15.99
CA PRO A 122 7.51 -5.76 15.10
C PRO A 122 7.40 -5.18 13.70
N LEU A 123 7.61 -6.02 12.70
CA LEU A 123 7.64 -5.59 11.30
C LEU A 123 6.23 -5.50 10.72
N TYR A 124 5.99 -4.39 10.02
CA TYR A 124 4.76 -4.12 9.29
C TYR A 124 5.07 -3.67 7.88
N ARG A 125 4.11 -3.88 6.98
CA ARG A 125 4.10 -3.33 5.63
C ARG A 125 3.04 -2.23 5.54
N PRO A 126 3.37 -1.04 5.01
CA PRO A 126 2.36 -0.04 4.66
C PRO A 126 1.45 -0.61 3.57
N ILE A 127 0.17 -0.21 3.62
CA ILE A 127 -0.85 -0.66 2.67
C ILE A 127 -1.09 0.42 1.62
N VAL A 128 -0.90 0.06 0.35
CA VAL A 128 -1.21 0.89 -0.81
C VAL A 128 -2.67 0.66 -1.21
N THR A 129 -3.46 1.74 -1.24
CA THR A 129 -4.92 1.67 -1.39
C THR A 129 -5.41 2.16 -2.75
N SER A 130 -4.61 2.95 -3.47
CA SER A 130 -4.90 3.37 -4.84
C SER A 130 -3.61 3.66 -5.58
N ILE A 131 -3.60 3.42 -6.89
CA ILE A 131 -2.43 3.61 -7.77
C ILE A 131 -2.90 4.33 -9.03
N THR A 132 -2.95 3.69 -10.20
CA THR A 132 -3.34 4.37 -11.44
C THR A 132 -4.83 4.26 -11.67
N ARG A 133 -5.47 5.34 -12.12
CA ARG A 133 -6.87 5.34 -12.50
C ARG A 133 -7.03 5.60 -13.98
N THR A 134 -8.07 5.02 -14.55
CA THR A 134 -8.57 5.40 -15.88
C THR A 134 -9.66 6.45 -15.72
N ARG A 135 -10.03 7.15 -16.80
CA ARG A 135 -11.18 8.07 -16.79
C ARG A 135 -12.47 7.35 -16.37
N GLN A 136 -12.66 6.12 -16.82
CA GLN A 136 -13.78 5.29 -16.38
C GLN A 136 -13.75 4.99 -14.87
N ASP A 137 -12.58 4.66 -14.30
CA ASP A 137 -12.46 4.46 -12.84
C ASP A 137 -12.81 5.74 -12.06
N VAL A 138 -12.36 6.91 -12.53
CA VAL A 138 -12.68 8.21 -11.93
C VAL A 138 -14.18 8.51 -11.99
N LYS A 139 -14.81 8.32 -13.16
CA LYS A 139 -16.26 8.50 -13.34
C LYS A 139 -17.07 7.58 -12.41
N ARG A 140 -16.64 6.32 -12.24
CA ARG A 140 -17.29 5.35 -11.33
C ARG A 140 -17.17 5.80 -9.88
N LEU A 141 -15.99 6.26 -9.44
CA LEU A 141 -15.77 6.79 -8.09
C LEU A 141 -16.63 8.02 -7.78
N GLN A 142 -16.82 8.90 -8.77
CA GLN A 142 -17.60 10.13 -8.63
C GLN A 142 -19.11 9.90 -8.76
N ARG A 143 -19.56 8.63 -8.77
CA ARG A 143 -20.99 8.23 -8.85
C ARG A 143 -21.75 8.92 -9.99
N GLY A 144 -21.10 9.11 -11.14
CA GLY A 144 -21.75 9.66 -12.34
C GLY A 144 -21.94 11.17 -12.36
N ASN A 145 -21.14 11.95 -11.61
CA ASN A 145 -21.07 13.39 -11.86
C ASN A 145 -20.49 13.65 -13.27
N VAL A 146 -21.38 13.84 -14.26
CA VAL A 146 -21.05 14.04 -15.68
C VAL A 146 -20.16 15.28 -15.90
N ASN A 147 -20.20 16.24 -14.97
CA ASN A 147 -19.44 17.48 -15.03
C ASN A 147 -18.07 17.40 -14.33
N ALA A 148 -17.69 16.23 -13.81
CA ALA A 148 -16.43 16.08 -13.13
C ALA A 148 -15.27 16.14 -14.14
N THR A 149 -14.38 17.10 -13.93
CA THR A 149 -13.16 17.29 -14.71
C THR A 149 -12.08 16.29 -14.29
N ASP A 150 -11.16 15.98 -15.20
CA ASP A 150 -10.02 15.07 -15.03
C ASP A 150 -8.90 15.65 -14.12
N HIS A 151 -9.24 16.20 -12.96
CA HIS A 151 -8.25 16.75 -12.01
C HIS A 151 -7.70 15.69 -11.04
N SER A 152 -7.42 14.49 -11.53
CA SER A 152 -6.86 13.43 -10.70
C SER A 152 -5.45 13.08 -11.15
N THR A 153 -4.48 13.24 -10.26
CA THR A 153 -3.07 12.89 -10.53
C THR A 153 -2.87 11.37 -10.71
N HIS A 154 -3.80 10.55 -10.23
CA HIS A 154 -3.81 9.10 -10.46
C HIS A 154 -4.01 8.72 -11.93
N LEU A 155 -4.49 9.63 -12.78
CA LEU A 155 -4.65 9.36 -14.22
C LEU A 155 -3.32 9.19 -14.96
N TYR A 156 -2.21 9.65 -14.36
CA TYR A 156 -0.92 9.78 -15.01
C TYR A 156 0.09 8.68 -14.63
N ALA A 157 -0.32 7.72 -13.80
CA ALA A 157 0.55 6.65 -13.28
C ALA A 157 1.80 7.09 -12.50
N THR A 158 1.74 8.27 -11.89
CA THR A 158 2.82 8.87 -11.07
C THR A 158 2.46 8.96 -9.59
N THR A 159 1.23 8.61 -9.25
CA THR A 159 0.60 8.85 -7.95
C THR A 159 0.08 7.56 -7.34
N PHE A 160 0.23 7.44 -6.03
CA PHE A 160 -0.33 6.35 -5.24
C PHE A 160 -0.74 6.83 -3.85
N ASP A 161 -1.68 6.11 -3.25
CA ASP A 161 -2.19 6.37 -1.91
C ASP A 161 -1.70 5.28 -0.95
N ILE A 162 -1.13 5.70 0.18
CA ILE A 162 -0.75 4.80 1.28
C ILE A 162 -1.63 5.09 2.49
N SER A 163 -2.30 4.07 3.05
CA SER A 163 -3.09 4.25 4.26
C SER A 163 -2.22 4.65 5.45
N TRP A 164 -2.70 5.60 6.27
CA TRP A 164 -2.09 5.90 7.57
C TRP A 164 -2.85 5.26 8.74
N ARG A 165 -3.89 4.46 8.47
CA ARG A 165 -4.69 3.75 9.49
C ARG A 165 -4.54 2.23 9.45
N ARG A 166 -4.04 1.68 8.33
CA ARG A 166 -3.98 0.24 8.13
C ARG A 166 -2.58 -0.18 7.69
N TYR A 167 -2.12 -1.27 8.30
CA TYR A 167 -0.81 -1.84 8.09
C TYR A 167 -0.93 -3.36 8.13
N LYS A 168 -0.12 -4.07 7.34
CA LYS A 168 -0.10 -5.54 7.35
C LYS A 168 1.10 -6.01 8.17
N LYS A 169 0.83 -6.66 9.30
CA LYS A 169 1.88 -7.31 10.09
C LYS A 169 2.59 -8.36 9.25
N VAL A 170 3.93 -8.38 9.30
CA VAL A 170 4.75 -9.32 8.53
C VAL A 170 4.66 -10.71 9.15
N ASP A 171 4.88 -10.80 10.45
CA ASP A 171 4.79 -12.03 11.24
C ASP A 171 3.49 -12.00 12.07
N PRO A 172 2.50 -12.86 11.75
CA PRO A 172 1.28 -12.99 12.54
C PRO A 172 1.52 -13.49 13.96
N ASP A 173 2.57 -14.31 14.16
CA ASP A 173 2.85 -15.04 15.40
C ASP A 173 3.66 -14.20 16.40
N GLU A 174 4.31 -13.13 15.93
CA GLU A 174 4.93 -12.13 16.78
C GLU A 174 3.90 -11.57 17.78
N PRO A 175 4.06 -11.72 19.11
CA PRO A 175 3.05 -11.30 20.08
C PRO A 175 2.99 -9.78 20.25
N ARG A 176 4.09 -9.05 20.00
CA ARG A 176 4.15 -7.59 20.18
C ARG A 176 3.38 -6.87 19.07
N VAL A 177 2.62 -5.84 19.42
CA VAL A 177 1.80 -5.07 18.46
C VAL A 177 2.07 -3.58 18.59
N LEU A 178 2.21 -2.90 17.44
CA LEU A 178 2.22 -1.44 17.35
C LEU A 178 0.84 -0.94 16.93
N SER A 179 0.39 0.16 17.52
CA SER A 179 -0.84 0.82 17.08
C SER A 179 -0.65 1.44 15.68
N PRO A 180 -1.74 1.62 14.90
CA PRO A 180 -1.66 2.34 13.64
C PRO A 180 -1.11 3.77 13.76
N ASP A 181 -1.30 4.43 14.90
CA ASP A 181 -0.79 5.80 15.13
C ASP A 181 0.75 5.81 15.30
N GLU A 182 1.30 4.81 16.01
CA GLU A 182 2.75 4.61 16.10
C GLU A 182 3.35 4.36 14.71
N LEU A 183 2.73 3.48 13.92
CA LEU A 183 3.17 3.18 12.55
C LEU A 183 3.03 4.39 11.62
N LYS A 184 2.01 5.23 11.81
CA LYS A 184 1.85 6.50 11.09
C LYS A 184 3.01 7.45 11.36
N HIS A 185 3.48 7.57 12.59
CA HIS A 185 4.64 8.39 12.91
C HIS A 185 5.92 7.90 12.19
N VAL A 186 6.14 6.58 12.13
CA VAL A 186 7.27 6.00 11.39
C VAL A 186 7.17 6.32 9.89
N LEU A 187 5.98 6.10 9.30
CA LEU A 187 5.73 6.38 7.88
C LEU A 187 5.93 7.87 7.56
N ALA A 188 5.43 8.77 8.42
CA ALA A 188 5.56 10.19 8.22
C ALA A 188 7.01 10.68 8.21
N ILE A 189 7.90 10.09 9.03
CA ILE A 189 9.32 10.43 8.97
C ILE A 189 9.91 10.05 7.61
N VAL A 190 9.65 8.82 7.13
CA VAL A 190 10.12 8.37 5.80
C VAL A 190 9.62 9.30 4.69
N LEU A 191 8.34 9.64 4.73
CA LEU A 191 7.70 10.53 3.77
C LEU A 191 8.27 11.95 3.83
N SER A 192 8.53 12.47 5.03
CA SER A 192 9.15 13.77 5.24
C SER A 192 10.56 13.83 4.66
N ASP A 193 11.37 12.80 4.89
CA ASP A 193 12.74 12.71 4.35
C ASP A 193 12.71 12.71 2.82
N LEU A 194 11.89 11.85 2.21
CA LEU A 194 11.77 11.76 0.74
C LEU A 194 11.22 13.04 0.11
N ARG A 195 10.29 13.72 0.78
CA ARG A 195 9.77 15.01 0.33
C ARG A 195 10.85 16.10 0.41
N ALA A 196 11.63 16.14 1.48
CA ALA A 196 12.75 17.07 1.66
C ALA A 196 13.86 16.84 0.61
N ASP A 197 14.13 15.58 0.27
CA ASP A 197 15.02 15.16 -0.82
C ASP A 197 14.47 15.50 -2.23
N GLY A 198 13.30 16.13 -2.30
CA GLY A 198 12.68 16.54 -3.55
C GLY A 198 12.13 15.39 -4.40
N ARG A 199 11.90 14.21 -3.81
CA ARG A 199 11.46 13.01 -4.54
C ARG A 199 9.97 12.99 -4.83
N CYS A 200 9.15 13.64 -4.00
CA CYS A 200 7.70 13.62 -4.13
C CYS A 200 7.02 14.85 -3.53
N TYR A 201 5.75 14.99 -3.86
CA TYR A 201 4.76 15.83 -3.18
C TYR A 201 3.79 14.93 -2.41
N ILE A 202 3.28 15.44 -1.29
CA ILE A 202 2.46 14.68 -0.37
C ILE A 202 1.31 15.53 0.16
N LYS A 203 0.11 14.95 0.12
CA LYS A 203 -1.08 15.45 0.80
C LYS A 203 -1.56 14.44 1.83
N HIS A 204 -1.68 14.86 3.09
CA HIS A 204 -2.32 14.05 4.12
C HIS A 204 -3.85 14.20 4.02
N GLU A 205 -4.51 13.17 3.48
CA GLU A 205 -5.95 13.16 3.28
C GLU A 205 -6.68 12.54 4.47
N ILE A 206 -7.40 13.39 5.20
CA ILE A 206 -8.10 12.96 6.42
C ILE A 206 -9.32 12.09 6.06
N LYS A 207 -10.08 12.49 5.03
CA LYS A 207 -11.34 11.82 4.66
C LYS A 207 -11.11 10.40 4.11
N GLN A 208 -10.08 10.21 3.29
CA GLN A 208 -9.72 8.90 2.73
C GLN A 208 -8.77 8.09 3.62
N ALA A 209 -8.29 8.70 4.70
CA ALA A 209 -7.34 8.11 5.62
C ALA A 209 -6.03 7.60 4.95
N CYS A 210 -5.52 8.36 3.99
CA CYS A 210 -4.28 8.08 3.27
C CYS A 210 -3.32 9.28 3.22
N PHE A 211 -2.06 9.00 2.91
CA PHE A 211 -1.15 9.95 2.30
C PHE A 211 -1.26 9.77 0.78
N HIS A 212 -1.70 10.83 0.10
CA HIS A 212 -1.71 10.93 -1.37
C HIS A 212 -0.35 11.44 -1.82
N ILE A 213 0.38 10.64 -2.60
CA ILE A 213 1.78 10.86 -2.92
C ILE A 213 1.95 10.91 -4.43
N THR A 214 2.46 12.03 -4.95
CA THR A 214 2.81 12.19 -6.37
C THR A 214 4.31 12.35 -6.53
N THR A 215 4.89 11.58 -7.45
CA THR A 215 6.33 11.60 -7.73
C THR A 215 6.73 12.91 -8.40
N ARG A 216 7.88 13.48 -8.01
CA ARG A 216 8.40 14.72 -8.59
C ARG A 216 9.23 14.46 -9.87
N PRO A 217 9.32 15.44 -10.78
CA PRO A 217 10.09 15.34 -12.02
C PRO A 217 11.59 15.11 -11.82
#